data_AF-A0A5N5P830-F1
#
_entry.id   AF-A0A5N5P830-F1
#
_cell.length_a   1.000
_cell.length_b   1.000
_cell.length_c   1.000
_cell.angle_alpha   90.00
_cell.angle_beta   90.00
_cell.angle_gamma   90.00
#
_symmetry.space_group_name_H-M   'P 1'
#
loop_
_entity.id
_entity.type
_entity.pdbx_description
1 polymer ?
#
loop_
_entity_poly.entity_id
_entity_poly.type
_entity_poly.pdbx_seq_one_letter_code
_entity_poly.pdbx_strand_id
1 'polypeptide(L)'
;MVSLKLLAVFSSTIAAAHASLQIVPGGTWTASDSTHLNAHGGGIIALNGTYYLIGEDKSQGSAFLNVNCYSSKDLVRWQYEGALLSRTGSSGDLGPNRIIERPKVVYNDKTGKFVMWMHVDSSDYKDARVGVAVGDSVCGRYSYIKSFRPLGFQSRDMGLFKDDDGSAYLLTEDRENGLRINKLTADYLDLSGTSSTYLWKDHLESPTLIKLQGRYYVFGSHLTGWDTNDNVYSTSTSLTSGWSSWQTFADVGSHTYNSQTTYILAYGGSAGNVMYMGDRWVSKNLQASTYVWLPLTVSGGKVSMKNYVSWVPNLDTATAWAGPPEETSYEGEKAAYAGGAKDVSCGGCSGGKAAGYVGGDGNGKVTFSGVRSDAGGMTTVRVKYNNGDSKPRFAQVTVNGGQPVKLAFEPNSGDPASSSLNVELKAGTGNTIVFEGVSGGWGPDIDRLMVPVR
;
A
#
# COMPACT_ATOMS: atom_id res chain seq x y z
N MET A 1 65.07 7.19 -24.97
CA MET A 1 63.81 6.54 -25.36
C MET A 1 63.28 5.76 -24.17
N VAL A 2 62.33 6.33 -23.42
CA VAL A 2 61.65 5.62 -22.33
C VAL A 2 60.22 5.36 -22.81
N SER A 3 59.90 4.09 -23.01
CA SER A 3 58.61 3.60 -23.51
C SER A 3 57.55 3.77 -22.41
N LEU A 4 56.56 4.63 -22.65
CA LEU A 4 55.41 4.81 -21.78
C LEU A 4 54.39 3.71 -22.11
N LYS A 5 54.33 2.66 -21.28
CA LYS A 5 53.27 1.63 -21.38
C LYS A 5 51.97 2.23 -20.84
N LEU A 6 51.00 2.41 -21.73
CA LEU A 6 49.63 2.79 -21.39
C LEU A 6 48.97 1.61 -20.66
N LEU A 7 48.69 1.77 -19.36
CA LEU A 7 47.90 0.82 -18.60
C LEU A 7 46.43 1.07 -18.93
N ALA A 8 45.82 0.17 -19.71
CA ALA A 8 44.38 0.18 -19.93
C ALA A 8 43.68 -0.24 -18.61
N VAL A 9 43.11 0.72 -17.89
CA VAL A 9 42.23 0.47 -16.77
C VAL A 9 40.89 0.00 -17.35
N PHE A 10 40.65 -1.31 -17.34
CA PHE A 10 39.32 -1.86 -17.55
C PHE A 10 38.44 -1.44 -16.37
N SER A 11 37.65 -0.39 -16.56
CA SER A 11 36.58 -0.04 -15.64
C SER A 11 35.48 -1.10 -15.81
N SER A 12 35.55 -2.18 -15.04
CA SER A 12 34.46 -3.13 -14.88
C SER A 12 33.27 -2.37 -14.29
N THR A 13 32.31 -2.01 -15.12
CA THR A 13 30.97 -1.63 -14.66
C THR A 13 30.40 -2.86 -13.98
N ILE A 14 30.49 -2.91 -12.66
CA ILE A 14 29.63 -3.78 -11.87
C ILE A 14 28.23 -3.28 -12.16
N ALA A 15 27.51 -3.96 -13.05
CA ALA A 15 26.06 -3.84 -13.10
C ALA A 15 25.60 -4.25 -11.71
N ALA A 16 25.24 -3.26 -10.89
CA ALA A 16 24.58 -3.53 -9.63
C ALA A 16 23.34 -4.34 -10.02
N ALA A 17 23.28 -5.60 -9.60
CA ALA A 17 22.09 -6.42 -9.81
C ALA A 17 20.93 -5.67 -9.13
N HIS A 18 20.09 -5.02 -9.94
CA HIS A 18 18.93 -4.33 -9.41
C HIS A 18 18.08 -5.38 -8.69
N ALA A 19 17.83 -5.16 -7.40
CA ALA A 19 16.93 -6.02 -6.65
C ALA A 19 15.55 -5.97 -7.33
N SER A 20 15.07 -7.11 -7.85
CA SER A 20 13.72 -7.29 -8.39
C SER A 20 12.67 -7.38 -7.27
N LEU A 21 12.73 -6.44 -6.33
CA LEU A 21 11.68 -6.23 -5.34
C LEU A 21 10.47 -5.65 -6.07
N GLN A 22 9.32 -6.29 -5.92
CA GLN A 22 8.13 -5.97 -6.67
C GLN A 22 6.99 -5.56 -5.75
N ILE A 23 6.23 -4.57 -6.20
CA ILE A 23 4.87 -4.35 -5.71
C ILE A 23 3.96 -5.35 -6.42
N VAL A 24 3.16 -6.08 -5.65
CA VAL A 24 2.16 -7.02 -6.15
C VAL A 24 0.77 -6.49 -5.78
N PRO A 25 0.07 -5.78 -6.69
CA PRO A 25 -1.24 -5.21 -6.43
C PRO A 25 -2.27 -6.27 -6.02
N GLY A 26 -3.01 -6.00 -4.95
CA GLY A 26 -3.99 -6.91 -4.38
C GLY A 26 -3.40 -8.12 -3.65
N GLY A 27 -2.09 -8.14 -3.41
CA GLY A 27 -1.42 -9.21 -2.68
C GLY A 27 -1.38 -8.99 -1.17
N THR A 28 -1.24 -10.08 -0.42
CA THR A 28 -0.83 -10.02 0.99
C THR A 28 0.62 -9.57 1.08
N TRP A 29 0.86 -8.48 1.82
CA TRP A 29 2.20 -7.96 2.11
C TRP A 29 2.50 -8.19 3.58
N THR A 30 3.52 -8.98 3.88
CA THR A 30 3.91 -9.26 5.26
C THR A 30 4.94 -8.26 5.73
N ALA A 31 4.66 -7.56 6.83
CA ALA A 31 5.58 -6.61 7.45
C ALA A 31 6.52 -7.31 8.45
N SER A 32 7.47 -6.55 9.02
CA SER A 32 8.47 -7.07 9.96
C SER A 32 7.90 -7.64 11.27
N ASP A 33 6.70 -7.25 11.66
CA ASP A 33 5.95 -7.84 12.78
C ASP A 33 5.33 -9.21 12.44
N SER A 34 5.61 -9.71 11.24
CA SER A 34 5.15 -10.99 10.71
C SER A 34 3.64 -11.10 10.55
N THR A 35 2.96 -9.97 10.35
CA THR A 35 1.54 -9.89 10.01
C THR A 35 1.33 -9.23 8.66
N HIS A 36 0.12 -9.32 8.11
CA HIS A 36 -0.21 -8.51 6.95
C HIS A 36 -0.21 -7.04 7.34
N LEU A 37 0.49 -6.24 6.53
CA LEU A 37 0.49 -4.78 6.64
C LEU A 37 -0.94 -4.27 6.75
N ASN A 38 -1.23 -3.53 7.83
CA ASN A 38 -2.53 -2.94 8.11
C ASN A 38 -2.39 -1.42 8.27
N ALA A 39 -2.51 -0.70 7.14
CA ALA A 39 -2.49 0.75 7.03
C ALA A 39 -3.38 1.22 5.86
N HIS A 40 -4.65 0.80 5.88
CA HIS A 40 -5.65 1.13 4.85
C HIS A 40 -6.04 2.61 4.90
N GLY A 41 -6.61 3.16 3.82
CA GLY A 41 -6.96 4.57 3.78
C GLY A 41 -5.75 5.51 3.89
N GLY A 42 -4.54 4.97 3.78
CA GLY A 42 -3.33 5.59 4.28
C GLY A 42 -2.77 6.72 3.43
N GLY A 43 -1.73 7.36 3.93
CA GLY A 43 -0.89 8.29 3.18
C GLY A 43 0.59 8.01 3.45
N ILE A 44 1.46 8.51 2.55
CA ILE A 44 2.91 8.41 2.72
C ILE A 44 3.52 9.78 2.97
N ILE A 45 4.42 9.85 3.93
CA ILE A 45 5.37 10.96 4.09
C ILE A 45 6.78 10.42 3.88
N ALA A 46 7.59 11.10 3.07
CA ALA A 46 8.97 10.73 2.79
C ALA A 46 9.93 11.66 3.54
N LEU A 47 10.86 11.10 4.33
CA LEU A 47 11.88 11.85 5.07
C LEU A 47 13.22 11.11 4.98
N ASN A 48 14.28 11.81 4.58
CA ASN A 48 15.66 11.29 4.57
C ASN A 48 15.80 9.91 3.88
N GLY A 49 15.14 9.76 2.72
CA GLY A 49 15.14 8.52 1.95
C GLY A 49 14.40 7.35 2.60
N THR A 50 13.54 7.61 3.59
CA THR A 50 12.58 6.65 4.15
C THR A 50 11.17 7.08 3.80
N TYR A 51 10.35 6.13 3.40
CA TYR A 51 8.91 6.29 3.20
C TYR A 51 8.19 5.79 4.44
N TYR A 52 7.27 6.59 4.97
CA TYR A 52 6.45 6.22 6.12
C TYR A 52 4.99 6.15 5.70
N LEU A 53 4.44 4.93 5.66
CA LEU A 53 3.04 4.67 5.38
C LEU A 53 2.25 4.72 6.68
N ILE A 54 1.25 5.59 6.72
CA ILE A 54 0.41 5.83 7.89
C ILE A 54 -1.03 5.58 7.51
N GLY A 55 -1.72 4.69 8.21
CA GLY A 55 -3.06 4.26 7.83
C GLY A 55 -3.81 3.50 8.91
N GLU A 56 -5.01 3.05 8.56
CA GLU A 56 -5.97 2.43 9.44
C GLU A 56 -5.62 0.97 9.72
N ASP A 57 -5.75 0.58 10.99
CA ASP A 57 -5.75 -0.83 11.41
C ASP A 57 -7.15 -1.42 11.32
N LYS A 58 -7.35 -2.33 10.37
CA LYS A 58 -8.64 -3.00 10.11
C LYS A 58 -8.65 -4.46 10.55
N SER A 59 -7.67 -4.87 11.35
CA SER A 59 -7.52 -6.26 11.78
C SER A 59 -8.68 -6.78 12.64
N GLN A 60 -9.50 -5.87 13.18
CA GLN A 60 -10.69 -6.18 13.97
C GLN A 60 -11.98 -5.55 13.41
N GLY A 61 -12.01 -5.25 12.11
CA GLY A 61 -13.19 -4.67 11.45
C GLY A 61 -13.17 -3.15 11.38
N SER A 62 -14.36 -2.53 11.34
CA SER A 62 -14.51 -1.10 11.02
C SER A 62 -14.28 -0.15 12.20
N ALA A 63 -14.56 -0.60 13.42
CA ALA A 63 -14.38 0.23 14.60
C ALA A 63 -12.89 0.58 14.80
N PHE A 64 -12.62 1.83 15.16
CA PHE A 64 -11.27 2.33 15.37
C PHE A 64 -10.49 1.43 16.33
N LEU A 65 -9.29 1.04 15.88
CA LEU A 65 -8.34 0.28 16.68
C LEU A 65 -7.03 1.07 16.82
N ASN A 66 -6.33 1.27 15.69
CA ASN A 66 -5.10 2.05 15.63
C ASN A 66 -5.01 2.84 14.31
N VAL A 67 -4.24 3.92 14.35
CA VAL A 67 -3.55 4.48 13.18
C VAL A 67 -2.12 3.96 13.25
N ASN A 68 -1.76 3.04 12.37
CA ASN A 68 -0.45 2.38 12.32
C ASN A 68 0.55 3.18 11.49
N CYS A 69 1.84 3.04 11.80
CA CYS A 69 2.97 3.45 10.96
C CYS A 69 3.77 2.24 10.48
N TYR A 70 4.20 2.31 9.23
CA TYR A 70 5.21 1.43 8.67
C TYR A 70 6.28 2.27 7.99
N SER A 71 7.53 1.85 8.04
CA SER A 71 8.63 2.48 7.31
C SER A 71 9.19 1.57 6.22
N SER A 72 9.67 2.15 5.12
CA SER A 72 10.33 1.41 4.05
C SER A 72 11.43 2.26 3.40
N LYS A 73 12.47 1.58 2.94
CA LYS A 73 13.53 2.15 2.10
C LYS A 73 13.35 1.85 0.61
N ASP A 74 12.42 0.97 0.25
CA ASP A 74 12.25 0.44 -1.12
C ASP A 74 10.79 0.37 -1.59
N LEU A 75 9.83 0.83 -0.78
CA LEU A 75 8.38 0.77 -1.02
C LEU A 75 7.77 -0.65 -1.08
N VAL A 76 8.57 -1.70 -0.88
CA VAL A 76 8.15 -3.10 -0.99
C VAL A 76 8.22 -3.81 0.35
N ARG A 77 9.33 -3.66 1.07
CA ARG A 77 9.57 -4.25 2.39
C ARG A 77 9.24 -3.22 3.44
N TRP A 78 8.31 -3.55 4.33
CA TRP A 78 7.77 -2.63 5.33
C TRP A 78 8.13 -3.09 6.73
N GLN A 79 8.72 -2.18 7.50
CA GLN A 79 8.99 -2.32 8.91
C GLN A 79 7.80 -1.75 9.69
N TYR A 80 7.18 -2.52 10.57
CA TYR A 80 6.20 -1.97 11.52
C TYR A 80 6.92 -1.12 12.57
N GLU A 81 6.49 0.13 12.74
CA GLU A 81 7.07 1.07 13.71
C GLU A 81 6.18 1.26 14.95
N GLY A 82 4.90 0.89 14.85
CA GLY A 82 3.91 1.05 15.93
C GLY A 82 2.73 1.92 15.56
N ALA A 83 1.78 2.03 16.48
CA ALA A 83 0.59 2.86 16.34
C ALA A 83 0.87 4.32 16.76
N LEU A 84 0.54 5.28 15.90
CA LEU A 84 0.60 6.72 16.19
C LEU A 84 -0.50 7.12 17.16
N LEU A 85 -1.70 6.60 16.92
CA LEU A 85 -2.90 6.88 17.68
C LEU A 85 -3.66 5.57 17.90
N SER A 86 -4.19 5.35 19.10
CA SER A 86 -4.87 4.11 19.47
C SER A 86 -6.21 4.40 20.13
N ARG A 87 -7.15 3.46 19.99
CA ARG A 87 -8.44 3.50 20.69
C ARG A 87 -8.23 3.60 22.19
N THR A 88 -8.98 4.50 22.82
CA THR A 88 -9.03 4.66 24.28
C THR A 88 -10.09 3.75 24.91
N GLY A 89 -9.95 3.45 26.20
CA GLY A 89 -10.95 2.69 26.96
C GLY A 89 -12.20 3.49 27.37
N SER A 90 -12.16 4.82 27.21
CA SER A 90 -13.23 5.74 27.60
C SER A 90 -14.11 6.13 26.42
N SER A 91 -15.28 6.72 26.71
CA SER A 91 -16.07 7.42 25.69
C SER A 91 -15.31 8.63 25.12
N GLY A 92 -15.78 9.13 23.97
CA GLY A 92 -15.16 10.24 23.23
C GLY A 92 -14.85 9.84 21.80
N ASP A 93 -14.24 10.77 21.05
CA ASP A 93 -13.97 10.59 19.61
C ASP A 93 -13.05 9.40 19.29
N LEU A 94 -12.16 9.05 20.22
CA LEU A 94 -11.25 7.90 20.12
C LEU A 94 -11.72 6.70 20.95
N GLY A 95 -12.98 6.68 21.37
CA GLY A 95 -13.54 5.62 22.21
C GLY A 95 -13.94 4.36 21.43
N PRO A 96 -14.52 3.36 22.11
CA PRO A 96 -15.13 2.21 21.48
C PRO A 96 -16.24 2.59 20.48
N ASN A 97 -16.41 1.79 19.42
CA ASN A 97 -17.44 1.97 18.38
C ASN A 97 -17.38 3.30 17.63
N ARG A 98 -16.21 3.94 17.60
CA ARG A 98 -15.94 5.14 16.80
C ARG A 98 -15.27 4.77 15.48
N ILE A 99 -15.38 5.66 14.50
CA ILE A 99 -14.74 5.54 13.19
C ILE A 99 -13.62 6.57 13.12
N ILE A 100 -12.42 6.10 12.79
CA ILE A 100 -11.26 6.94 12.49
C ILE A 100 -10.69 6.45 11.17
N GLU A 101 -10.76 7.29 10.15
CA GLU A 101 -10.45 6.91 8.78
C GLU A 101 -9.57 7.94 8.08
N ARG A 102 -8.92 7.48 7.02
CA ARG A 102 -8.06 8.18 6.08
C ARG A 102 -7.04 9.12 6.73
N PRO A 103 -6.28 8.70 7.76
CA PRO A 103 -5.30 9.56 8.40
C PRO A 103 -4.26 10.02 7.38
N LYS A 104 -3.93 11.31 7.41
CA LYS A 104 -2.86 11.91 6.62
C LYS A 104 -1.98 12.76 7.52
N VAL A 105 -0.67 12.69 7.32
CA VAL A 105 0.32 13.41 8.14
C VAL A 105 1.17 14.31 7.26
N VAL A 106 1.36 15.55 7.71
CA VAL A 106 2.32 16.50 7.13
C VAL A 106 3.24 17.05 8.21
N TYR A 107 4.49 17.34 7.83
CA TYR A 107 5.44 18.03 8.70
C TYR A 107 5.25 19.55 8.62
N ASN A 108 5.20 20.23 9.76
CA ASN A 108 5.14 21.68 9.84
C ASN A 108 6.53 22.26 10.12
N ASP A 109 7.09 22.98 9.15
CA ASP A 109 8.47 23.50 9.26
C ASP A 109 8.61 24.60 10.32
N LYS A 110 7.51 25.28 10.68
CA LYS A 110 7.52 26.39 11.65
C LYS A 110 7.49 25.88 13.09
N THR A 111 6.73 24.82 13.35
CA THR A 111 6.56 24.26 14.70
C THR A 111 7.48 23.08 14.97
N GLY A 112 8.07 22.48 13.92
CA GLY A 112 8.86 21.26 14.02
C GLY A 112 8.02 20.02 14.37
N LYS A 113 6.69 20.10 14.21
CA LYS A 113 5.76 19.02 14.55
C LYS A 113 5.25 18.30 13.33
N PHE A 114 4.84 17.06 13.53
CA PHE A 114 4.02 16.31 12.59
C PHE A 114 2.55 16.48 12.96
N VAL A 115 1.73 16.87 11.99
CA VAL A 115 0.30 17.11 12.19
C VAL A 115 -0.49 16.08 11.39
N MET A 116 -1.28 15.28 12.11
CA MET A 116 -2.21 14.32 11.55
C MET A 116 -3.60 14.94 11.46
N TRP A 117 -4.23 14.77 10.31
CA TRP A 117 -5.68 14.94 10.15
C TRP A 117 -6.31 13.61 9.80
N MET A 118 -7.52 13.36 10.31
CA MET A 118 -8.30 12.16 10.03
C MET A 118 -9.79 12.46 9.97
N HIS A 119 -10.55 11.59 9.32
CA HIS A 119 -12.00 11.54 9.47
C HIS A 119 -12.34 10.95 10.84
N VAL A 120 -13.26 11.59 11.56
CA VAL A 120 -13.78 11.15 12.86
C VAL A 120 -15.29 11.03 12.76
N ASP A 121 -15.82 9.85 13.09
CA ASP A 121 -17.26 9.62 12.99
C ASP A 121 -17.87 8.69 14.05
N SER A 122 -19.19 8.72 14.12
CA SER A 122 -20.01 7.68 14.72
C SER A 122 -20.08 6.46 13.80
N SER A 123 -20.42 5.29 14.35
CA SER A 123 -20.56 4.05 13.57
C SER A 123 -21.63 4.12 12.46
N ASP A 124 -22.55 5.08 12.53
CA ASP A 124 -23.58 5.36 11.51
C ASP A 124 -23.26 6.58 10.63
N TYR A 125 -22.03 7.11 10.70
CA TYR A 125 -21.49 8.17 9.85
C TYR A 125 -22.26 9.52 9.91
N LYS A 126 -22.84 9.83 11.07
CA LYS A 126 -23.66 11.04 11.28
C LYS A 126 -22.92 12.20 11.94
N ASP A 127 -21.81 11.93 12.63
CA ASP A 127 -21.01 13.02 13.20
C ASP A 127 -20.35 13.80 12.06
N ALA A 128 -19.76 13.10 11.08
CA ALA A 128 -19.14 13.66 9.88
C ALA A 128 -18.18 14.82 10.21
N ARG A 129 -17.12 14.52 10.97
CA ARG A 129 -16.14 15.48 11.48
C ARG A 129 -14.74 15.14 10.97
N VAL A 130 -13.87 16.14 10.98
CA VAL A 130 -12.42 15.91 10.96
C VAL A 130 -11.89 15.85 12.39
N GLY A 131 -10.75 15.21 12.58
CA GLY A 131 -9.96 15.22 13.80
C GLY A 131 -8.51 15.65 13.52
N VAL A 132 -7.87 16.23 14.53
CA VAL A 132 -6.48 16.70 14.47
C VAL A 132 -5.68 16.10 15.62
N ALA A 133 -4.48 15.60 15.32
CA ALA A 133 -3.52 15.13 16.31
C ALA A 133 -2.09 15.59 15.96
N VAL A 134 -1.20 15.69 16.96
CA VAL A 134 0.16 16.21 16.78
C VAL A 134 1.20 15.26 17.38
N GLY A 135 2.30 15.04 16.68
CA GLY A 135 3.43 14.22 17.12
C GLY A 135 4.78 14.93 16.95
N ASP A 136 5.77 14.48 17.74
CA ASP A 136 7.16 14.98 17.69
C ASP A 136 8.04 14.26 16.67
N SER A 137 7.59 13.09 16.20
CA SER A 137 8.25 12.32 15.15
C SER A 137 7.20 11.64 14.27
N VAL A 138 7.60 11.28 13.05
CA VAL A 138 6.69 10.71 12.03
C VAL A 138 5.90 9.50 12.55
N CYS A 139 6.58 8.52 13.15
CA CYS A 139 5.97 7.33 13.74
C CYS A 139 5.94 7.35 15.27
N GLY A 140 6.05 8.54 15.89
CA GLY A 140 5.90 8.70 17.33
C GLY A 140 4.45 8.53 17.78
N ARG A 141 4.20 8.61 19.09
CA ARG A 141 2.84 8.72 19.63
C ARG A 141 2.30 10.13 19.43
N TYR A 142 1.07 10.24 18.94
CA TYR A 142 0.40 11.51 18.66
C TYR A 142 -0.56 11.86 19.79
N SER A 143 -0.58 13.14 20.13
CA SER A 143 -1.56 13.72 21.04
C SER A 143 -2.78 14.19 20.25
N TYR A 144 -3.93 13.60 20.52
CA TYR A 144 -5.20 14.04 19.96
C TYR A 144 -5.59 15.42 20.51
N ILE A 145 -5.97 16.35 19.62
CA ILE A 145 -6.25 17.73 19.97
C ILE A 145 -7.76 17.99 20.01
N LYS A 146 -8.45 17.77 18.88
CA LYS A 146 -9.86 18.10 18.71
C LYS A 146 -10.46 17.43 17.48
N SER A 147 -11.78 17.43 17.40
CA SER A 147 -12.55 17.22 16.18
C SER A 147 -13.55 18.35 15.96
N PHE A 148 -13.99 18.57 14.72
CA PHE A 148 -14.99 19.59 14.37
C PHE A 148 -15.52 19.39 12.95
N ARG A 149 -16.55 20.14 12.58
CA ARG A 149 -17.08 20.22 11.21
C ARG A 149 -16.41 21.38 10.46
N PRO A 150 -15.60 21.13 9.41
CA PRO A 150 -14.91 22.17 8.65
C PRO A 150 -15.87 23.23 8.10
N LEU A 151 -15.71 24.49 8.55
CA LEU A 151 -16.58 25.62 8.20
C LEU A 151 -18.06 25.40 8.58
N GLY A 152 -18.34 24.53 9.56
CA GLY A 152 -19.71 24.17 9.97
C GLY A 152 -20.37 23.09 9.11
N PHE A 153 -19.74 22.67 8.02
CA PHE A 153 -20.27 21.65 7.10
C PHE A 153 -19.76 20.24 7.42
N GLN A 154 -20.44 19.22 6.88
CA GLN A 154 -20.05 17.83 7.04
C GLN A 154 -18.64 17.58 6.46
N SER A 155 -17.93 16.63 7.05
CA SER A 155 -16.70 16.06 6.50
C SER A 155 -16.69 14.56 6.73
N ARG A 156 -16.61 13.76 5.67
CA ARG A 156 -16.28 12.33 5.79
C ARG A 156 -14.90 12.09 5.21
N ASP A 157 -14.85 11.44 4.06
CA ASP A 157 -13.62 11.15 3.34
C ASP A 157 -12.77 12.40 3.14
N MET A 158 -11.48 12.24 3.38
CA MET A 158 -10.56 13.36 3.39
C MET A 158 -9.17 13.03 2.86
N GLY A 159 -8.47 14.09 2.47
CA GLY A 159 -7.06 14.11 2.09
C GLY A 159 -6.37 15.32 2.69
N LEU A 160 -5.04 15.34 2.65
CA LEU A 160 -4.23 16.44 3.18
C LEU A 160 -3.08 16.71 2.23
N PHE A 161 -2.87 17.99 1.92
CA PHE A 161 -1.84 18.43 0.99
C PHE A 161 -1.04 19.57 1.61
N LYS A 162 0.29 19.50 1.48
CA LYS A 162 1.20 20.59 1.79
C LYS A 162 1.83 21.06 0.48
N ASP A 163 1.66 22.33 0.16
CA ASP A 163 2.21 22.95 -1.05
C ASP A 163 3.68 23.34 -0.83
N ASP A 164 4.36 23.66 -1.93
CA ASP A 164 5.79 24.01 -1.95
C ASP A 164 6.11 25.29 -1.15
N ASP A 165 5.11 26.17 -0.97
CA ASP A 165 5.22 27.41 -0.18
C ASP A 165 5.07 27.17 1.34
N GLY A 166 4.82 25.93 1.76
CA GLY A 166 4.55 25.56 3.14
C GLY A 166 3.13 25.85 3.61
N SER A 167 2.21 26.28 2.75
CA SER A 167 0.77 26.28 3.05
C SER A 167 0.25 24.83 3.03
N ALA A 168 -0.69 24.49 3.91
CA ALA A 168 -1.35 23.19 3.91
C ALA A 168 -2.86 23.33 3.69
N TYR A 169 -3.47 22.28 3.15
CA TYR A 169 -4.86 22.25 2.70
C TYR A 169 -5.50 20.90 3.04
N LEU A 170 -6.68 20.97 3.65
CA LEU A 170 -7.58 19.84 3.84
C LEU A 170 -8.42 19.66 2.57
N LEU A 171 -8.46 18.44 2.04
CA LEU A 171 -9.50 17.99 1.12
C LEU A 171 -10.57 17.27 1.91
N THR A 172 -11.84 17.62 1.71
CA THR A 172 -12.94 17.04 2.51
C THR A 172 -14.21 16.90 1.68
N GLU A 173 -14.75 15.68 1.69
CA GLU A 173 -16.07 15.36 1.15
C GLU A 173 -17.15 15.89 2.09
N ASP A 174 -18.07 16.66 1.51
CA ASP A 174 -19.34 17.01 2.11
C ASP A 174 -20.46 16.38 1.28
N ARG A 175 -21.20 15.44 1.86
CA ARG A 175 -22.28 14.71 1.19
C ARG A 175 -23.35 15.64 0.62
N GLU A 176 -23.59 16.78 1.25
CA GLU A 176 -24.62 17.73 0.83
C GLU A 176 -24.11 18.72 -0.23
N ASN A 177 -22.88 19.21 -0.08
CA ASN A 177 -22.38 20.34 -0.88
C ASN A 177 -21.32 19.98 -1.92
N GLY A 178 -20.69 18.81 -1.82
CA GLY A 178 -19.64 18.32 -2.72
C GLY A 178 -18.22 18.38 -2.11
N LEU A 179 -17.21 18.24 -2.96
CA LEU A 179 -15.81 18.18 -2.55
C LEU A 179 -15.20 19.58 -2.35
N ARG A 180 -14.48 19.79 -1.24
CA ARG A 180 -13.87 21.08 -0.88
C ARG A 180 -12.36 20.99 -0.69
N ILE A 181 -11.66 22.08 -1.05
CA ILE A 181 -10.30 22.38 -0.59
C ILE A 181 -10.40 23.50 0.44
N ASN A 182 -9.88 23.28 1.64
CA ASN A 182 -9.86 24.26 2.72
C ASN A 182 -8.42 24.52 3.16
N LYS A 183 -7.97 25.78 3.12
CA LYS A 183 -6.64 26.18 3.59
C LYS A 183 -6.54 26.03 5.11
N LEU A 184 -5.39 25.61 5.62
CA LEU A 184 -5.10 25.49 7.05
C LEU A 184 -4.39 26.73 7.62
N THR A 185 -4.49 26.92 8.93
CA THR A 185 -3.70 27.89 9.71
C THR A 185 -2.20 27.60 9.63
N ALA A 186 -1.35 28.56 10.03
CA ALA A 186 0.10 28.41 9.92
C ALA A 186 0.70 27.25 10.77
N ASP A 187 0.02 26.85 11.83
CA ASP A 187 0.36 25.68 12.68
C ASP A 187 -0.29 24.37 12.20
N TYR A 188 -1.12 24.44 11.15
CA TYR A 188 -1.94 23.36 10.59
C TYR A 188 -2.98 22.76 11.54
N LEU A 189 -3.34 23.44 12.63
CA LEU A 189 -4.26 22.91 13.65
C LEU A 189 -5.71 23.35 13.47
N ASP A 190 -5.99 24.24 12.51
CA ASP A 190 -7.33 24.69 12.17
C ASP A 190 -7.41 25.13 10.69
N LEU A 191 -8.59 25.54 10.25
CA LEU A 191 -8.80 26.17 8.96
C LEU A 191 -8.41 27.64 9.00
N SER A 192 -7.79 28.11 7.92
CA SER A 192 -7.56 29.52 7.66
C SER A 192 -8.74 30.12 6.90
N GLY A 193 -9.49 31.00 7.56
CA GLY A 193 -10.59 31.76 6.95
C GLY A 193 -11.97 31.10 7.12
N THR A 194 -12.97 31.69 6.46
CA THR A 194 -14.39 31.33 6.62
C THR A 194 -15.03 30.77 5.36
N SER A 195 -14.24 30.48 4.31
CA SER A 195 -14.70 29.92 3.04
C SER A 195 -13.69 28.93 2.47
N SER A 196 -14.17 28.00 1.65
CA SER A 196 -13.30 27.06 0.93
C SER A 196 -12.39 27.79 -0.06
N THR A 197 -11.16 27.29 -0.22
CA THR A 197 -10.26 27.67 -1.32
C THR A 197 -10.86 27.30 -2.67
N TYR A 198 -11.52 26.14 -2.74
CA TYR A 198 -12.30 25.72 -3.89
C TYR A 198 -13.43 24.76 -3.47
N LEU A 199 -14.51 24.75 -4.25
CA LEU A 199 -15.65 23.85 -4.10
C LEU A 199 -16.00 23.26 -5.47
N TRP A 200 -15.95 21.94 -5.58
CA TRP A 200 -16.68 21.21 -6.61
C TRP A 200 -18.07 20.88 -6.07
N LYS A 201 -19.10 21.14 -6.86
CA LYS A 201 -20.47 20.68 -6.55
C LYS A 201 -20.64 19.18 -6.80
N ASP A 202 -19.70 18.57 -7.51
CA ASP A 202 -19.67 17.13 -7.75
C ASP A 202 -19.48 16.38 -6.42
N HIS A 203 -20.25 15.30 -6.26
CA HIS A 203 -20.19 14.44 -5.10
C HIS A 203 -19.13 13.35 -5.31
N LEU A 204 -17.91 13.65 -4.87
CA LEU A 204 -16.78 12.73 -4.88
C LEU A 204 -16.26 12.53 -3.46
N GLU A 205 -15.78 11.32 -3.19
CA GLU A 205 -15.11 10.93 -1.94
C GLU A 205 -13.68 10.46 -2.23
N SER A 206 -13.01 9.94 -1.20
CA SER A 206 -11.61 9.51 -1.21
C SER A 206 -10.60 10.50 -1.82
N PRO A 207 -10.68 11.81 -1.50
CA PRO A 207 -9.92 12.81 -2.23
C PRO A 207 -8.42 12.77 -1.89
N THR A 208 -7.58 12.97 -2.91
CA THR A 208 -6.15 13.21 -2.73
C THR A 208 -5.66 14.24 -3.74
N LEU A 209 -4.63 14.99 -3.37
CA LEU A 209 -4.09 16.08 -4.18
C LEU A 209 -2.57 15.95 -4.26
N ILE A 210 -2.05 16.13 -5.46
CA ILE A 210 -0.61 16.23 -5.70
C ILE A 210 -0.32 17.39 -6.64
N LYS A 211 0.85 18.01 -6.46
CA LYS A 211 1.38 18.99 -7.39
C LYS A 211 2.58 18.40 -8.13
N LEU A 212 2.53 18.42 -9.45
CA LEU A 212 3.59 17.93 -10.32
C LEU A 212 3.90 19.00 -11.35
N GLN A 213 5.18 19.40 -11.44
CA GLN A 213 5.66 20.36 -12.44
C GLN A 213 4.80 21.64 -12.52
N GLY A 214 4.46 22.21 -11.35
CA GLY A 214 3.67 23.45 -11.24
C GLY A 214 2.17 23.30 -11.49
N ARG A 215 1.65 22.08 -11.61
CA ARG A 215 0.22 21.80 -11.83
C ARG A 215 -0.32 20.90 -10.73
N TYR A 216 -1.51 21.24 -10.24
CA TYR A 216 -2.25 20.48 -9.24
C TYR A 216 -3.13 19.43 -9.92
N TYR A 217 -3.20 18.26 -9.32
CA TYR A 217 -4.05 17.16 -9.71
C TYR A 217 -4.82 16.73 -8.47
N VAL A 218 -6.15 16.80 -8.53
CA VAL A 218 -7.03 16.20 -7.52
C VAL A 218 -7.58 14.90 -8.08
N PHE A 219 -7.65 13.88 -7.24
CA PHE A 219 -8.23 12.57 -7.55
C PHE A 219 -9.34 12.29 -6.54
N GLY A 220 -10.31 11.47 -6.92
CA GLY A 220 -11.36 11.00 -6.03
C GLY A 220 -12.21 9.89 -6.66
N SER A 221 -13.02 9.23 -5.85
CA SER A 221 -14.00 8.23 -6.28
C SER A 221 -15.41 8.78 -6.26
N HIS A 222 -16.31 8.16 -7.02
CA HIS A 222 -17.75 8.37 -6.83
C HIS A 222 -18.24 7.72 -5.52
N LEU A 223 -19.45 8.09 -5.09
CA LEU A 223 -20.07 7.64 -3.84
C LEU A 223 -20.80 6.30 -4.04
N THR A 224 -20.08 5.18 -3.87
CA THR A 224 -20.66 3.83 -4.02
C THR A 224 -20.50 2.96 -2.76
N GLY A 225 -20.25 3.61 -1.62
CA GLY A 225 -19.99 2.90 -0.36
C GLY A 225 -18.72 2.08 -0.49
N TRP A 226 -18.79 0.78 -0.18
CA TRP A 226 -17.64 -0.13 -0.32
C TRP A 226 -17.42 -0.65 -1.75
N ASP A 227 -18.40 -0.50 -2.64
CA ASP A 227 -18.25 -0.96 -4.03
C ASP A 227 -17.30 -0.02 -4.77
N THR A 228 -16.43 -0.59 -5.60
CA THR A 228 -15.47 0.20 -6.38
C THR A 228 -16.10 0.82 -7.62
N ASN A 229 -15.56 1.93 -8.09
CA ASN A 229 -16.02 2.65 -9.28
C ASN A 229 -14.84 3.18 -10.12
N ASP A 230 -15.12 3.68 -11.32
CA ASP A 230 -14.12 4.37 -12.12
C ASP A 230 -13.81 5.73 -11.48
N ASN A 231 -12.68 5.80 -10.78
CA ASN A 231 -12.23 6.99 -10.11
C ASN A 231 -11.80 8.05 -11.14
N VAL A 232 -11.88 9.30 -10.71
CA VAL A 232 -11.68 10.45 -11.58
C VAL A 232 -10.61 11.37 -11.05
N TYR A 233 -10.04 12.18 -11.95
CA TYR A 233 -9.15 13.27 -11.61
C TYR A 233 -9.57 14.57 -12.31
N SER A 234 -9.17 15.70 -11.73
CA SER A 234 -9.24 17.03 -12.30
C SER A 234 -7.91 17.73 -12.09
N THR A 235 -7.55 18.68 -12.95
CA THR A 235 -6.27 19.38 -12.87
C THR A 235 -6.39 20.88 -13.08
N SER A 236 -5.52 21.65 -12.41
CA SER A 236 -5.41 23.11 -12.55
C SER A 236 -3.99 23.59 -12.30
N THR A 237 -3.68 24.81 -12.76
CA THR A 237 -2.45 25.54 -12.36
C THR A 237 -2.67 26.45 -11.15
N SER A 238 -3.89 26.51 -10.62
CA SER A 238 -4.25 27.24 -9.41
C SER A 238 -5.17 26.41 -8.52
N LEU A 239 -4.97 26.47 -7.20
CA LEU A 239 -5.89 25.84 -6.24
C LEU A 239 -7.26 26.51 -6.21
N THR A 240 -7.38 27.78 -6.60
CA THR A 240 -8.62 28.58 -6.42
C THR A 240 -9.54 28.60 -7.63
N SER A 241 -9.08 28.19 -8.81
CA SER A 241 -9.84 28.27 -10.06
C SER A 241 -9.20 27.46 -11.17
N GLY A 242 -9.87 27.33 -12.32
CA GLY A 242 -9.28 26.75 -13.54
C GLY A 242 -9.21 25.22 -13.56
N TRP A 243 -9.89 24.55 -12.63
CA TRP A 243 -10.01 23.09 -12.61
C TRP A 243 -10.70 22.56 -13.87
N SER A 244 -10.09 21.57 -14.51
CA SER A 244 -10.66 20.88 -15.66
C SER A 244 -11.93 20.11 -15.28
N SER A 245 -12.71 19.70 -16.29
CA SER A 245 -13.73 18.66 -16.08
C SER A 245 -13.08 17.38 -15.53
N TRP A 246 -13.84 16.64 -14.73
CA TRP A 246 -13.44 15.33 -14.24
C TRP A 246 -13.23 14.34 -15.39
N GLN A 247 -12.17 13.54 -15.30
CA GLN A 247 -11.81 12.51 -16.28
C GLN A 247 -11.40 11.23 -15.56
N THR A 248 -11.71 10.07 -16.13
CA THR A 248 -11.17 8.79 -15.63
C THR A 248 -9.68 8.69 -15.97
N PHE A 249 -8.91 7.98 -15.14
CA PHE A 249 -7.48 7.74 -15.37
C PHE A 249 -7.12 6.25 -15.47
N ALA A 250 -8.01 5.34 -15.07
CA ALA A 250 -7.89 3.92 -15.33
C ALA A 250 -8.71 3.51 -16.57
N ASP A 251 -8.60 2.25 -16.99
CA ASP A 251 -9.49 1.70 -18.01
C ASP A 251 -10.95 1.80 -17.56
N VAL A 252 -11.80 2.39 -18.40
CA VAL A 252 -13.24 2.54 -18.11
C VAL A 252 -13.87 1.16 -17.94
N GLY A 253 -14.70 1.00 -16.91
CA GLY A 253 -15.33 -0.26 -16.51
C GLY A 253 -14.42 -1.18 -15.69
N SER A 254 -13.16 -0.80 -15.43
CA SER A 254 -12.28 -1.58 -14.55
C SER A 254 -12.57 -1.33 -13.07
N HIS A 255 -13.36 -0.32 -12.75
CA HIS A 255 -13.59 0.16 -11.40
C HIS A 255 -12.27 0.50 -10.70
N THR A 256 -11.40 1.21 -11.43
CA THR A 256 -10.02 1.52 -10.99
C THR A 256 -9.26 0.25 -10.61
N TYR A 257 -9.38 -0.78 -11.44
CA TYR A 257 -8.86 -2.13 -11.19
C TYR A 257 -9.30 -2.74 -9.84
N ASN A 258 -10.60 -2.60 -9.55
CA ASN A 258 -11.25 -3.01 -8.31
C ASN A 258 -10.52 -2.43 -7.09
N SER A 259 -10.37 -1.11 -7.08
CA SER A 259 -9.83 -0.36 -5.93
C SER A 259 -10.43 1.04 -5.81
N GLN A 260 -10.25 1.66 -4.64
CA GLN A 260 -10.66 3.02 -4.37
C GLN A 260 -9.42 3.87 -4.04
N THR A 261 -9.35 5.07 -4.60
CA THR A 261 -8.25 6.02 -4.37
C THR A 261 -7.98 6.23 -2.88
N THR A 262 -6.71 6.37 -2.51
CA THR A 262 -6.31 6.70 -1.14
C THR A 262 -5.22 7.75 -1.11
N TYR A 263 -4.22 7.63 -2.00
CA TYR A 263 -3.10 8.56 -2.08
C TYR A 263 -2.43 8.51 -3.45
N ILE A 264 -1.79 9.61 -3.86
CA ILE A 264 -0.88 9.61 -5.01
C ILE A 264 0.51 9.94 -4.49
N LEU A 265 1.48 9.04 -4.69
CA LEU A 265 2.85 9.22 -4.26
C LEU A 265 3.73 9.66 -5.43
N ALA A 266 4.40 10.79 -5.30
CA ALA A 266 5.61 11.07 -6.06
C ALA A 266 6.84 10.50 -5.33
N TYR A 267 7.71 9.78 -6.04
CA TYR A 267 8.90 9.13 -5.46
C TYR A 267 10.08 9.12 -6.45
N GLY A 268 11.25 8.63 -6.01
CA GLY A 268 12.44 8.53 -6.87
C GLY A 268 13.10 9.87 -7.23
N GLY A 269 12.82 10.95 -6.47
CA GLY A 269 13.45 12.26 -6.69
C GLY A 269 13.08 12.90 -8.03
N SER A 270 14.09 13.40 -8.77
CA SER A 270 13.91 14.14 -10.04
C SER A 270 13.39 13.28 -11.21
N ALA A 271 13.31 11.96 -11.05
CA ALA A 271 12.77 11.05 -12.07
C ALA A 271 11.25 11.20 -12.28
N GLY A 272 10.54 11.86 -11.36
CA GLY A 272 9.13 12.16 -11.53
C GLY A 272 8.25 10.91 -11.51
N ASN A 273 8.64 9.87 -10.76
CA ASN A 273 7.83 8.66 -10.64
C ASN A 273 6.59 8.97 -9.84
N VAL A 274 5.44 8.55 -10.36
CA VAL A 274 4.15 8.74 -9.73
C VAL A 274 3.49 7.38 -9.58
N MET A 275 2.95 7.12 -8.40
CA MET A 275 2.23 5.89 -8.10
C MET A 275 0.85 6.23 -7.57
N TYR A 276 -0.16 5.58 -8.13
CA TYR A 276 -1.48 5.47 -7.56
C TYR A 276 -1.42 4.52 -6.37
N MET A 277 -2.03 4.91 -5.26
CA MET A 277 -2.30 4.03 -4.14
C MET A 277 -3.81 3.99 -3.94
N GLY A 278 -4.36 2.77 -3.95
CA GLY A 278 -5.74 2.51 -3.61
C GLY A 278 -5.92 1.31 -2.71
N ASP A 279 -7.08 1.26 -2.07
CA ASP A 279 -7.52 0.16 -1.22
C ASP A 279 -8.50 -0.72 -2.00
N ARG A 280 -8.29 -2.04 -1.98
CA ARG A 280 -9.27 -3.04 -2.41
C ARG A 280 -9.98 -3.55 -1.18
N TRP A 281 -11.10 -2.90 -0.87
CA TRP A 281 -11.90 -3.19 0.30
C TRP A 281 -12.63 -4.53 0.19
N VAL A 282 -12.58 -5.31 1.27
CA VAL A 282 -13.42 -6.51 1.44
C VAL A 282 -14.39 -6.23 2.58
N SER A 283 -15.52 -5.58 2.29
CA SER A 283 -16.43 -5.02 3.31
C SER A 283 -16.96 -6.03 4.34
N LYS A 284 -17.11 -7.29 3.94
CA LYS A 284 -17.55 -8.38 4.82
C LYS A 284 -16.43 -8.96 5.69
N ASN A 285 -15.17 -8.64 5.38
CA ASN A 285 -13.99 -9.06 6.11
C ASN A 285 -12.85 -8.06 5.91
N LEU A 286 -12.87 -6.93 6.63
CA LEU A 286 -11.94 -5.83 6.37
C LEU A 286 -10.47 -6.19 6.59
N GLN A 287 -10.17 -7.20 7.41
CA GLN A 287 -8.83 -7.78 7.56
C GLN A 287 -8.28 -8.30 6.22
N ALA A 288 -9.14 -8.82 5.34
CA ALA A 288 -8.77 -9.35 4.03
C ALA A 288 -8.62 -8.26 2.94
N SER A 289 -8.82 -6.98 3.28
CA SER A 289 -8.61 -5.88 2.34
C SER A 289 -7.13 -5.80 1.95
N THR A 290 -6.86 -5.42 0.71
CA THR A 290 -5.50 -5.38 0.16
C THR A 290 -5.22 -4.06 -0.55
N TYR A 291 -3.98 -3.85 -0.98
CA TYR A 291 -3.53 -2.60 -1.58
C TYR A 291 -3.35 -2.74 -3.10
N VAL A 292 -3.94 -1.85 -3.89
CA VAL A 292 -3.73 -1.76 -5.33
C VAL A 292 -2.86 -0.55 -5.61
N TRP A 293 -1.56 -0.78 -5.72
CA TRP A 293 -0.58 0.26 -5.99
C TRP A 293 -0.01 0.09 -7.39
N LEU A 294 -0.16 1.09 -8.25
CA LEU A 294 0.14 0.99 -9.67
C LEU A 294 0.89 2.24 -10.16
N PRO A 295 1.80 2.11 -11.14
CA PRO A 295 2.48 3.26 -11.70
C PRO A 295 1.48 4.13 -12.47
N LEU A 296 1.59 5.46 -12.27
CA LEU A 296 0.84 6.46 -13.02
C LEU A 296 1.71 7.09 -14.08
N THR A 297 1.16 7.22 -15.29
CA THR A 297 1.74 8.04 -16.34
C THR A 297 1.10 9.42 -16.28
N VAL A 298 1.91 10.44 -16.03
CA VAL A 298 1.47 11.85 -16.02
C VAL A 298 2.23 12.62 -17.07
N SER A 299 1.52 13.17 -18.07
CA SER A 299 2.14 13.94 -19.16
C SER A 299 1.19 15.00 -19.69
N GLY A 300 1.66 16.25 -19.79
CA GLY A 300 0.90 17.35 -20.39
C GLY A 300 -0.47 17.59 -19.73
N GLY A 301 -0.59 17.38 -18.42
CA GLY A 301 -1.87 17.50 -17.71
C GLY A 301 -2.78 16.27 -17.77
N LYS A 302 -2.42 15.25 -18.57
CA LYS A 302 -3.16 13.98 -18.65
C LYS A 302 -2.60 12.96 -17.69
N VAL A 303 -3.47 12.16 -17.09
CA VAL A 303 -3.12 11.04 -16.22
C VAL A 303 -3.69 9.75 -16.81
N SER A 304 -2.89 8.69 -16.84
CA SER A 304 -3.35 7.35 -17.18
C SER A 304 -2.69 6.28 -16.30
N MET A 305 -3.41 5.18 -16.12
CA MET A 305 -3.01 4.02 -15.34
C MET A 305 -3.35 2.75 -16.10
N LYS A 306 -2.46 1.76 -16.02
CA LYS A 306 -2.69 0.41 -16.51
C LYS A 306 -2.56 -0.60 -15.39
N ASN A 307 -3.25 -1.73 -15.52
CA ASN A 307 -3.14 -2.82 -14.58
C ASN A 307 -1.84 -3.59 -14.79
N TYR A 308 -1.22 -4.00 -13.69
CA TYR A 308 -0.03 -4.84 -13.69
C TYR A 308 -0.19 -5.91 -12.60
N VAL A 309 0.14 -7.15 -12.95
CA VAL A 309 0.13 -8.25 -11.97
C VAL A 309 1.18 -8.00 -10.88
N SER A 310 2.33 -7.45 -11.26
CA SER A 310 3.38 -6.90 -10.40
C SER A 310 4.22 -5.91 -11.18
N TRP A 311 5.04 -5.13 -10.49
CA TRP A 311 5.97 -4.18 -11.11
C TRP A 311 7.08 -3.79 -10.12
N VAL A 312 8.19 -3.27 -10.62
CA VAL A 312 9.35 -2.87 -9.79
C VAL A 312 9.35 -1.36 -9.59
N PRO A 313 9.19 -0.86 -8.34
CA PRO A 313 9.37 0.56 -8.06
C PRO A 313 10.86 0.90 -8.09
N ASN A 314 11.27 1.68 -9.10
CA ASN A 314 12.64 2.14 -9.18
C ASN A 314 12.78 3.43 -8.36
N LEU A 315 13.57 3.36 -7.29
CA LEU A 315 13.92 4.53 -6.50
C LEU A 315 15.11 5.30 -7.07
N ASP A 316 15.86 4.69 -7.99
CA ASP A 316 16.94 5.34 -8.71
C ASP A 316 16.37 6.28 -9.78
N THR A 317 17.03 7.42 -9.94
CA THR A 317 16.65 8.51 -10.82
C THR A 317 16.81 8.20 -12.32
N ALA A 318 17.50 7.12 -12.68
CA ALA A 318 17.80 6.79 -14.08
C ALA A 318 16.64 6.13 -14.84
N THR A 319 15.70 5.46 -14.14
CA THR A 319 14.55 4.79 -14.75
C THR A 319 13.33 4.89 -13.87
N ALA A 320 12.14 5.05 -14.47
CA ALA A 320 10.97 5.41 -13.70
C ALA A 320 10.41 4.26 -12.84
N TRP A 321 10.24 3.11 -13.47
CA TRP A 321 9.81 1.84 -12.89
C TRP A 321 9.98 0.79 -13.98
N ALA A 322 9.97 -0.49 -13.63
CA ALA A 322 9.93 -1.57 -14.61
C ALA A 322 8.62 -2.35 -14.52
N GLY A 323 8.14 -2.82 -15.67
CA GLY A 323 7.01 -3.74 -15.71
C GLY A 323 7.30 -5.04 -14.97
N PRO A 324 6.33 -5.97 -14.93
CA PRO A 324 6.56 -7.29 -14.35
C PRO A 324 7.80 -7.94 -15.01
N PRO A 325 8.76 -8.45 -14.23
CA PRO A 325 9.87 -9.23 -14.78
C PRO A 325 9.33 -10.50 -15.43
N GLU A 326 10.12 -11.13 -16.28
CA GLU A 326 9.84 -12.50 -16.70
C GLU A 326 9.85 -13.43 -15.47
N GLU A 327 9.00 -14.44 -15.45
CA GLU A 327 8.84 -15.34 -14.30
C GLU A 327 8.83 -16.80 -14.74
N THR A 328 9.41 -17.65 -13.90
CA THR A 328 9.23 -19.11 -13.94
C THR A 328 8.16 -19.52 -12.94
N SER A 329 7.36 -20.52 -13.29
CA SER A 329 6.29 -21.04 -12.43
C SER A 329 6.65 -22.41 -11.88
N TYR A 330 6.37 -22.61 -10.59
CA TYR A 330 6.55 -23.89 -9.89
C TYR A 330 5.24 -24.30 -9.23
N GLU A 331 4.59 -25.34 -9.78
CA GLU A 331 3.29 -25.81 -9.31
C GLU A 331 3.40 -26.49 -7.95
N GLY A 332 2.44 -26.20 -7.06
CA GLY A 332 2.34 -26.77 -5.73
C GLY A 332 2.17 -28.28 -5.76
N GLU A 333 1.30 -28.80 -6.63
CA GLU A 333 1.06 -30.23 -6.81
C GLU A 333 2.24 -31.02 -7.39
N LYS A 334 3.31 -30.32 -7.78
CA LYS A 334 4.57 -30.92 -8.25
C LYS A 334 5.71 -30.79 -7.23
N ALA A 335 5.47 -30.13 -6.09
CA ALA A 335 6.44 -30.02 -5.01
C ALA A 335 6.58 -31.34 -4.24
N ALA A 336 7.67 -31.47 -3.47
CA ALA A 336 7.86 -32.61 -2.58
C ALA A 336 7.12 -32.38 -1.26
N TYR A 337 6.41 -33.41 -0.77
CA TYR A 337 5.63 -33.35 0.46
C TYR A 337 6.26 -34.14 1.61
N ALA A 338 6.04 -33.67 2.83
CA ALA A 338 6.28 -34.40 4.07
C ALA A 338 5.24 -34.01 5.13
N GLY A 339 5.18 -34.73 6.26
CA GLY A 339 4.37 -34.32 7.42
C GLY A 339 2.86 -34.27 7.18
N GLY A 340 2.34 -35.02 6.20
CA GLY A 340 0.91 -35.05 5.89
C GLY A 340 0.43 -34.01 4.87
N ALA A 341 1.34 -33.16 4.35
CA ALA A 341 1.06 -32.35 3.17
C ALA A 341 0.67 -33.24 1.97
N LYS A 342 -0.29 -32.78 1.17
CA LYS A 342 -0.85 -33.55 0.04
C LYS A 342 -1.57 -32.65 -0.96
N ASP A 343 -1.83 -33.19 -2.14
CA ASP A 343 -2.69 -32.55 -3.12
C ASP A 343 -4.10 -32.31 -2.55
N VAL A 344 -4.64 -31.13 -2.82
CA VAL A 344 -6.06 -30.79 -2.61
C VAL A 344 -6.66 -30.30 -3.92
N SER A 345 -7.94 -30.61 -4.14
CA SER A 345 -8.67 -30.11 -5.31
C SER A 345 -8.91 -28.61 -5.17
N CYS A 346 -8.68 -27.87 -6.24
CA CYS A 346 -8.88 -26.43 -6.27
C CYS A 346 -9.30 -25.97 -7.67
N GLY A 347 -10.58 -25.63 -7.83
CA GLY A 347 -11.13 -25.29 -9.16
C GLY A 347 -10.53 -24.03 -9.80
N GLY A 348 -10.10 -23.05 -8.99
CA GLY A 348 -9.45 -21.83 -9.47
C GLY A 348 -7.92 -21.93 -9.61
N CYS A 349 -7.31 -23.02 -9.16
CA CYS A 349 -5.85 -23.17 -9.17
C CYS A 349 -5.34 -23.60 -10.55
N SER A 350 -4.07 -23.31 -10.81
CA SER A 350 -3.35 -23.87 -11.95
C SER A 350 -3.44 -25.40 -11.88
N GLY A 351 -3.74 -26.05 -13.00
CA GLY A 351 -3.87 -27.51 -13.03
C GLY A 351 -5.02 -28.11 -12.18
N GLY A 352 -5.89 -27.28 -11.58
CA GLY A 352 -7.03 -27.73 -10.79
C GLY A 352 -6.70 -28.29 -9.40
N LYS A 353 -5.45 -28.12 -8.94
CA LYS A 353 -4.94 -28.66 -7.67
C LYS A 353 -4.06 -27.64 -6.95
N ALA A 354 -3.83 -27.87 -5.66
CA ALA A 354 -2.86 -27.14 -4.86
C ALA A 354 -2.17 -28.09 -3.87
N ALA A 355 -1.01 -27.68 -3.36
CA ALA A 355 -0.38 -28.32 -2.21
C ALA A 355 -1.05 -27.86 -0.91
N GLY A 356 -1.89 -28.71 -0.33
CA GLY A 356 -2.59 -28.43 0.91
C GLY A 356 -2.00 -29.14 2.11
N TYR A 357 -2.66 -28.97 3.25
CA TYR A 357 -2.25 -29.54 4.54
C TYR A 357 -0.83 -29.10 4.96
N VAL A 358 -0.46 -27.86 4.62
CA VAL A 358 0.76 -27.22 5.14
C VAL A 358 0.57 -26.95 6.64
N GLY A 359 1.52 -27.38 7.47
CA GLY A 359 1.42 -27.27 8.92
C GLY A 359 0.47 -28.28 9.56
N GLY A 360 -0.30 -27.84 10.57
CA GLY A 360 -1.19 -28.70 11.34
C GLY A 360 -0.46 -29.76 12.19
N ASP A 361 -1.20 -30.78 12.66
CA ASP A 361 -0.70 -31.78 13.62
C ASP A 361 0.49 -32.59 13.09
N GLY A 362 0.50 -32.88 11.79
CA GLY A 362 1.61 -33.58 11.12
C GLY A 362 2.80 -32.69 10.78
N ASN A 363 2.66 -31.37 10.99
CA ASN A 363 3.56 -30.33 10.49
C ASN A 363 3.90 -30.50 9.01
N GLY A 364 2.87 -30.52 8.16
CA GLY A 364 3.00 -30.73 6.72
C GLY A 364 3.95 -29.73 6.07
N LYS A 365 4.83 -30.25 5.23
CA LYS A 365 5.86 -29.47 4.54
C LYS A 365 5.72 -29.60 3.04
N VAL A 366 5.85 -28.47 2.35
CA VAL A 366 5.87 -28.39 0.89
C VAL A 366 7.21 -27.81 0.46
N THR A 367 8.00 -28.60 -0.28
CA THR A 367 9.36 -28.26 -0.69
C THR A 367 9.43 -28.09 -2.21
N PHE A 368 9.63 -26.86 -2.63
CA PHE A 368 9.98 -26.52 -4.01
C PHE A 368 11.49 -26.63 -4.17
N SER A 369 11.94 -27.46 -5.11
CA SER A 369 13.36 -27.65 -5.45
C SER A 369 13.60 -27.28 -6.91
N GLY A 370 14.85 -27.05 -7.29
CA GLY A 370 15.15 -26.68 -8.67
C GLY A 370 14.74 -25.24 -8.99
N VAL A 371 14.55 -24.40 -7.97
CA VAL A 371 14.10 -23.02 -8.15
C VAL A 371 15.22 -22.20 -8.78
N ARG A 372 14.96 -21.70 -9.99
CA ARG A 372 15.91 -20.98 -10.82
C ARG A 372 15.87 -19.50 -10.52
N SER A 373 17.04 -18.90 -10.40
CA SER A 373 17.23 -17.47 -10.50
C SER A 373 18.48 -17.19 -11.32
N ASP A 374 18.40 -16.25 -12.26
CA ASP A 374 19.51 -15.97 -13.17
C ASP A 374 20.61 -15.13 -12.51
N ALA A 375 20.26 -14.39 -11.45
CA ALA A 375 21.19 -13.66 -10.61
C ALA A 375 20.87 -13.84 -9.13
N GLY A 376 21.89 -13.82 -8.28
CA GLY A 376 21.71 -13.85 -6.84
C GLY A 376 21.13 -12.53 -6.30
N GLY A 377 20.55 -12.59 -5.11
CA GLY A 377 20.14 -11.42 -4.32
C GLY A 377 18.67 -11.40 -3.92
N MET A 378 18.28 -10.33 -3.22
CA MET A 378 16.94 -10.13 -2.66
C MET A 378 15.89 -9.89 -3.74
N THR A 379 14.87 -10.74 -3.85
CA THR A 379 13.79 -10.69 -4.83
C THR A 379 12.42 -10.86 -4.16
N THR A 380 11.34 -10.50 -4.87
CA THR A 380 9.98 -10.87 -4.52
C THR A 380 9.55 -12.11 -5.30
N VAL A 381 9.29 -13.22 -4.60
CA VAL A 381 8.59 -14.41 -5.13
C VAL A 381 7.09 -14.24 -4.85
N ARG A 382 6.25 -14.41 -5.88
CA ARG A 382 4.80 -14.34 -5.73
C ARG A 382 4.27 -15.73 -5.40
N VAL A 383 3.72 -15.91 -4.21
CA VAL A 383 3.09 -17.17 -3.79
C VAL A 383 1.62 -17.11 -4.11
N LYS A 384 1.14 -17.89 -5.08
CA LYS A 384 -0.29 -18.07 -5.34
C LYS A 384 -0.87 -19.06 -4.34
N TYR A 385 -1.98 -18.71 -3.70
CA TYR A 385 -2.51 -19.51 -2.60
C TYR A 385 -4.02 -19.38 -2.45
N ASN A 386 -4.61 -20.31 -1.68
CA ASN A 386 -5.95 -20.21 -1.14
C ASN A 386 -5.96 -20.30 0.38
N ASN A 387 -6.72 -19.40 1.00
CA ASN A 387 -7.10 -19.43 2.40
C ASN A 387 -8.61 -19.17 2.50
N GLY A 388 -9.38 -20.25 2.60
CA GLY A 388 -10.84 -20.18 2.73
C GLY A 388 -11.35 -19.82 4.13
N ASP A 389 -10.47 -19.62 5.11
CA ASP A 389 -10.88 -19.22 6.46
C ASP A 389 -11.28 -17.73 6.49
N SER A 390 -11.97 -17.30 7.54
CA SER A 390 -12.26 -15.89 7.78
C SER A 390 -11.09 -15.11 8.39
N LYS A 391 -10.01 -15.81 8.77
CA LYS A 391 -8.82 -15.22 9.42
C LYS A 391 -7.55 -15.51 8.61
N PRO A 392 -6.51 -14.68 8.76
CA PRO A 392 -5.23 -14.95 8.12
C PRO A 392 -4.64 -16.28 8.57
N ARG A 393 -4.03 -17.00 7.63
CA ARG A 393 -3.14 -18.13 7.91
C ARG A 393 -1.69 -17.70 7.78
N PHE A 394 -0.80 -18.52 8.32
CA PHE A 394 0.63 -18.23 8.30
C PHE A 394 1.43 -19.49 7.99
N ALA A 395 2.51 -19.34 7.25
CA ALA A 395 3.51 -20.38 7.08
C ALA A 395 4.90 -19.84 7.43
N GLN A 396 5.77 -20.72 7.95
CA GLN A 396 7.20 -20.45 7.95
C GLN A 396 7.75 -20.82 6.58
N VAL A 397 8.57 -19.95 6.02
CA VAL A 397 9.20 -20.16 4.72
C VAL A 397 10.71 -20.15 4.91
N THR A 398 11.33 -21.28 4.58
CA THR A 398 12.79 -21.44 4.64
C THR A 398 13.35 -21.52 3.23
N VAL A 399 14.26 -20.61 2.89
CA VAL A 399 14.93 -20.59 1.58
C VAL A 399 16.37 -21.06 1.75
N ASN A 400 16.80 -22.05 0.98
CA ASN A 400 18.18 -22.56 0.98
C ASN A 400 18.72 -22.98 2.36
N GLY A 401 17.83 -23.44 3.26
CA GLY A 401 18.18 -23.78 4.65
C GLY A 401 18.56 -22.57 5.53
N GLY A 402 18.24 -21.35 5.08
CA GLY A 402 18.47 -20.11 5.83
C GLY A 402 17.50 -19.89 6.99
N GLN A 403 17.49 -18.68 7.53
CA GLN A 403 16.55 -18.32 8.60
C GLN A 403 15.11 -18.34 8.09
N PRO A 404 14.18 -19.04 8.78
CA PRO A 404 12.78 -19.03 8.40
C PRO A 404 12.17 -17.63 8.50
N VAL A 405 11.37 -17.26 7.51
CA VAL A 405 10.52 -16.06 7.55
C VAL A 405 9.07 -16.47 7.73
N LYS A 406 8.34 -15.81 8.63
CA LYS A 406 6.90 -16.03 8.75
C LYS A 406 6.18 -15.20 7.69
N LEU A 407 5.38 -15.85 6.85
CA LEU A 407 4.62 -15.23 5.77
C LEU A 407 3.12 -15.29 6.09
N ALA A 408 2.43 -14.18 5.89
CA ALA A 408 0.98 -14.06 6.05
C ALA A 408 0.24 -14.41 4.75
N PHE A 409 -0.97 -14.94 4.91
CA PHE A 409 -1.88 -15.33 3.84
C PHE A 409 -3.29 -14.90 4.22
N GLU A 410 -3.74 -13.78 3.67
CA GLU A 410 -5.07 -13.23 3.94
C GLU A 410 -6.19 -14.13 3.40
N PRO A 411 -7.38 -14.11 4.01
CA PRO A 411 -8.57 -14.77 3.47
C PRO A 411 -8.83 -14.42 2.01
N ASN A 412 -9.20 -15.41 1.21
CA ASN A 412 -9.67 -15.18 -0.16
C ASN A 412 -10.75 -16.19 -0.56
N SER A 413 -11.48 -15.87 -1.62
CA SER A 413 -12.44 -16.76 -2.25
C SER A 413 -12.31 -16.70 -3.78
N GLY A 414 -12.65 -17.81 -4.44
CA GLY A 414 -12.54 -17.92 -5.89
C GLY A 414 -11.11 -18.22 -6.34
N ASP A 415 -10.57 -17.37 -7.21
CA ASP A 415 -9.23 -17.54 -7.77
C ASP A 415 -8.14 -17.39 -6.68
N PRO A 416 -7.01 -18.11 -6.81
CA PRO A 416 -5.90 -17.99 -5.90
C PRO A 416 -5.46 -16.54 -5.70
N ALA A 417 -5.33 -16.12 -4.45
CA ALA A 417 -4.74 -14.84 -4.08
C ALA A 417 -3.22 -14.88 -4.27
N SER A 418 -2.55 -13.77 -4.00
CA SER A 418 -1.09 -13.65 -4.08
C SER A 418 -0.54 -13.19 -2.73
N SER A 419 0.50 -13.84 -2.21
CA SER A 419 1.30 -13.32 -1.10
C SER A 419 2.71 -13.01 -1.59
N SER A 420 3.30 -11.91 -1.10
CA SER A 420 4.62 -11.44 -1.52
C SER A 420 5.71 -11.94 -0.58
N LEU A 421 6.53 -12.89 -1.04
CA LEU A 421 7.65 -13.44 -0.31
C LEU A 421 8.94 -12.74 -0.73
N ASN A 422 9.48 -11.88 0.13
CA ASN A 422 10.75 -11.18 -0.13
C ASN A 422 11.92 -11.99 0.45
N VAL A 423 12.73 -12.59 -0.42
CA VAL A 423 13.79 -13.54 -0.04
C VAL A 423 15.03 -13.42 -0.91
N GLU A 424 16.16 -13.88 -0.39
CA GLU A 424 17.41 -13.96 -1.13
C GLU A 424 17.50 -15.30 -1.88
N LEU A 425 17.64 -15.23 -3.20
CA LEU A 425 17.95 -16.39 -4.04
C LEU A 425 19.42 -16.36 -4.45
N LYS A 426 19.98 -17.55 -4.70
CA LYS A 426 21.30 -17.74 -5.32
C LYS A 426 21.13 -17.84 -6.83
N ALA A 427 22.13 -17.41 -7.59
CA ALA A 427 22.16 -17.64 -9.04
C ALA A 427 22.20 -19.15 -9.35
N GLY A 428 21.55 -19.56 -10.43
CA GLY A 428 21.42 -20.95 -10.88
C GLY A 428 20.08 -21.59 -10.48
N THR A 429 20.01 -22.92 -10.60
CA THR A 429 18.80 -23.72 -10.39
C THR A 429 18.73 -24.39 -9.02
N GLY A 430 19.73 -24.15 -8.17
CA GLY A 430 19.91 -24.88 -6.91
C GLY A 430 19.05 -24.38 -5.74
N ASN A 431 18.13 -23.43 -5.95
CA ASN A 431 17.39 -22.90 -4.82
C ASN A 431 16.30 -23.86 -4.34
N THR A 432 16.10 -23.87 -3.02
CA THR A 432 14.98 -24.57 -2.38
C THR A 432 14.13 -23.57 -1.60
N ILE A 433 12.82 -23.74 -1.65
CA ILE A 433 11.84 -22.96 -0.88
C ILE A 433 10.91 -23.95 -0.17
N VAL A 434 10.93 -23.94 1.16
CA VAL A 434 10.17 -24.87 2.01
C VAL A 434 9.11 -24.09 2.78
N PHE A 435 7.85 -24.51 2.66
CA PHE A 435 6.74 -24.00 3.47
C PHE A 435 6.36 -25.02 4.55
N GLU A 436 6.18 -24.56 5.78
CA GLU A 436 5.73 -25.36 6.92
C GLU A 436 4.84 -24.56 7.88
N GLY A 437 4.21 -25.23 8.85
CA GLY A 437 3.32 -24.59 9.81
C GLY A 437 4.02 -23.65 10.80
N VAL A 438 3.27 -22.69 11.33
CA VAL A 438 3.73 -21.82 12.42
C VAL A 438 3.09 -22.29 13.72
N SER A 439 3.89 -22.71 14.71
CA SER A 439 3.40 -23.07 16.05
C SER A 439 2.25 -24.08 16.05
N GLY A 440 2.32 -25.10 15.18
CA GLY A 440 1.27 -26.12 15.02
C GLY A 440 0.03 -25.66 14.24
N GLY A 441 -0.02 -24.40 13.80
CA GLY A 441 -1.10 -23.87 12.97
C GLY A 441 -1.06 -24.36 11.51
N TRP A 442 -2.20 -24.24 10.83
CA TRP A 442 -2.34 -24.54 9.41
C TRP A 442 -1.88 -23.36 8.54
N GLY A 443 -1.09 -23.67 7.51
CA GLY A 443 -0.78 -22.77 6.40
C GLY A 443 -1.88 -22.75 5.34
N PRO A 444 -1.69 -21.96 4.27
CA PRO A 444 -2.62 -21.94 3.14
C PRO A 444 -2.47 -23.20 2.27
N ASP A 445 -3.38 -23.38 1.33
CA ASP A 445 -3.16 -24.27 0.20
C ASP A 445 -2.35 -23.51 -0.86
N ILE A 446 -1.19 -24.03 -1.26
CA ILE A 446 -0.27 -23.35 -2.18
C ILE A 446 -0.54 -23.84 -3.60
N ASP A 447 -1.01 -22.94 -4.46
CA ASP A 447 -1.26 -23.18 -5.88
C ASP A 447 0.08 -23.27 -6.63
N ARG A 448 0.86 -22.17 -6.64
CA ARG A 448 2.15 -22.13 -7.33
C ARG A 448 3.03 -20.96 -6.89
N LEU A 449 4.32 -21.07 -7.17
CA LEU A 449 5.27 -19.97 -7.02
C LEU A 449 5.54 -19.33 -8.38
N MET A 450 5.45 -18.00 -8.47
CA MET A 450 5.99 -17.24 -9.60
C MET A 450 7.31 -16.61 -9.16
N VAL A 451 8.40 -17.04 -9.80
CA VAL A 451 9.78 -16.68 -9.42
C VAL A 451 10.40 -15.85 -10.54
N PRO A 452 10.81 -14.59 -10.27
CA PRO A 452 11.45 -13.74 -11.26
C PRO A 452 12.72 -14.36 -11.85
N VAL A 453 12.77 -14.37 -13.17
CA VAL A 453 13.96 -14.63 -14.00
C VAL A 453 14.67 -13.29 -14.13
N ARG A 454 15.96 -13.22 -13.75
CA ARG A 454 16.70 -11.96 -13.58
C ARG A 454 17.64 -11.64 -14.73
#